data_AF-A0A4Y8SD60-F1
#
_entry.id   AF-A0A4Y8SD60-F1
#
_cell.length_a   1.000
_cell.length_b   1.000
_cell.length_c   1.000
_cell.angle_alpha   90.00
_cell.angle_beta   90.00
_cell.angle_gamma   90.00
#
_symmetry.space_group_name_H-M   'P 1'
#
loop_
_entity.id
_entity.type
_entity.pdbx_description
1 polymer ?
#
loop_
_entity_poly.entity_id
_entity_poly.type
_entity_poly.pdbx_seq_one_letter_code
_entity_poly.pdbx_strand_id
1 'polypeptide(L)'
;MLRKILSVVAGYMVFAISSVLLFNLSHHHPHQDAPLNFKLITVAYGVFFSMLAGLVVQLIAKQKNLNLNYILTLLMFLLAGISMALSSGSHWTQIFAMFIFAPVSVVGGYFKIKSVVDK
;
A
#
# COMPACT_ATOMS: atom_id res chain seq x y z
N MET A 1 -13.73 -2.65 -18.54
CA MET A 1 -12.30 -2.43 -18.26
C MET A 1 -12.04 -1.21 -17.39
N LEU A 2 -12.63 -0.05 -17.68
CA LEU A 2 -12.46 1.19 -16.89
C LEU A 2 -12.62 1.02 -15.37
N ARG A 3 -13.67 0.33 -14.89
CA ARG A 3 -13.88 0.05 -13.45
C ARG A 3 -12.69 -0.65 -12.79
N LYS A 4 -12.06 -1.61 -13.48
CA LYS A 4 -10.90 -2.35 -12.97
C LYS A 4 -9.69 -1.43 -12.83
N ILE A 5 -9.44 -0.59 -13.83
CA ILE A 5 -8.36 0.41 -13.79
C ILE A 5 -8.60 1.37 -12.63
N LEU A 6 -9.80 1.96 -12.54
CA LEU A 6 -10.16 2.89 -11.47
C LEU A 6 -10.04 2.25 -10.08
N SER A 7 -10.34 0.96 -9.93
CA SER A 7 -10.18 0.27 -8.65
C SER A 7 -8.73 0.19 -8.20
N VAL A 8 -7.79 -0.11 -9.11
CA VAL A 8 -6.35 -0.18 -8.80
C VAL A 8 -5.81 1.21 -8.48
N VAL A 9 -6.20 2.22 -9.28
CA VAL A 9 -5.83 3.62 -9.02
C VAL A 9 -6.34 4.08 -7.66
N ALA A 10 -7.61 3.84 -7.34
CA ALA A 10 -8.18 4.22 -6.04
C ALA A 10 -7.47 3.52 -4.88
N GLY A 11 -7.19 2.22 -4.99
CA GLY A 11 -6.42 1.47 -3.98
C GLY A 11 -5.03 2.07 -3.78
N TYR A 12 -4.29 2.31 -4.87
CA TYR A 12 -2.97 2.94 -4.79
C TYR A 12 -3.04 4.32 -4.14
N MET A 13 -4.03 5.15 -4.49
CA MET A 13 -4.19 6.49 -3.90
C MET A 13 -4.47 6.45 -2.40
N VAL A 14 -5.22 5.46 -1.90
CA VAL A 14 -5.41 5.27 -0.44
C VAL A 14 -4.07 5.08 0.27
N PHE A 15 -3.20 4.24 -0.29
CA PHE A 15 -1.87 4.01 0.29
C PHE A 15 -0.93 5.23 0.10
N ALA A 16 -0.85 5.80 -1.10
CA ALA A 16 0.06 6.89 -1.40
C ALA A 16 -0.29 8.17 -0.63
N ILE A 17 -1.57 8.57 -0.60
CA ILE A 17 -2.00 9.78 0.12
C ILE A 17 -1.77 9.61 1.63
N SER A 18 -2.16 8.46 2.20
CA SER A 18 -1.95 8.21 3.64
C SER A 18 -0.49 8.21 4.03
N SER A 19 0.40 7.69 3.17
CA SER A 19 1.86 7.77 3.36
C SER A 19 2.35 9.22 3.35
N VAL A 20 1.95 10.02 2.36
CA VAL A 20 2.32 11.45 2.28
C VAL A 20 1.83 12.20 3.52
N LEU A 21 0.60 11.94 3.97
CA LEU A 21 0.05 12.54 5.19
C LEU A 21 0.87 12.18 6.43
N LEU A 22 1.28 10.91 6.59
CA LEU A 22 2.09 10.49 7.73
C LEU A 22 3.39 11.31 7.82
N PHE A 23 4.15 11.40 6.72
CA PHE A 23 5.43 12.11 6.71
C PHE A 23 5.28 13.63 6.85
N ASN A 24 4.28 14.22 6.20
CA ASN A 24 4.03 15.66 6.30
C ASN A 24 3.57 16.07 7.72
N LEU A 25 2.63 15.34 8.32
CA LEU A 25 2.12 15.66 9.65
C LEU A 25 3.15 15.41 10.76
N SER A 26 3.98 14.38 10.59
CA SER A 26 5.05 14.06 11.55
C SER A 26 6.33 14.87 11.34
N HIS A 27 6.42 15.67 10.27
CA HIS A 27 7.62 16.41 9.88
C HIS A 27 8.88 15.53 9.72
N HIS A 28 8.70 14.26 9.38
CA HIS A 28 9.82 13.33 9.10
C HIS A 28 10.05 13.22 7.60
N HIS A 29 11.30 13.31 7.17
CA HIS A 29 11.64 13.14 5.76
C HIS A 29 11.73 11.64 5.40
N PRO A 30 11.00 11.14 4.39
CA PRO A 30 10.90 9.71 4.08
C PRO A 30 12.19 9.08 3.57
N HIS A 31 13.16 9.88 3.13
CA HIS A 31 14.49 9.45 2.67
C HIS A 31 15.60 9.72 3.69
N GLN A 32 15.27 10.26 4.86
CA GLN A 32 16.21 10.38 5.96
C GLN A 32 16.05 9.19 6.91
N ASP A 33 17.12 8.91 7.65
CA ASP A 33 16.99 7.93 8.71
C ASP A 33 16.06 8.47 9.82
N ALA A 34 15.33 7.56 10.44
CA ALA A 34 14.35 7.90 11.46
C ALA A 34 14.58 7.06 12.72
N PRO A 35 14.21 7.58 13.91
CA PRO A 35 14.27 6.81 15.14
C PRO A 35 13.45 5.51 15.05
N LEU A 36 13.89 4.47 15.76
CA LEU A 36 13.28 3.13 15.69
C LEU A 36 11.79 3.12 16.03
N ASN A 37 11.38 3.89 17.04
CA ASN A 37 9.97 4.02 17.42
C ASN A 37 9.11 4.57 16.28
N PHE A 38 9.61 5.57 15.53
CA PHE A 38 8.90 6.11 14.38
C PHE A 38 8.77 5.05 13.27
N LYS A 39 9.84 4.32 12.97
CA LYS A 39 9.80 3.21 11.99
C LYS A 39 8.75 2.16 12.35
N LEU A 40 8.64 1.77 13.63
CA LEU A 40 7.64 0.81 14.10
C LEU A 40 6.21 1.34 13.95
N ILE A 41 5.97 2.62 14.27
CA ILE A 41 4.67 3.28 14.05
C ILE A 41 4.34 3.30 12.55
N THR A 42 5.31 3.62 11.69
CA THR A 42 5.15 3.61 10.24
C THR A 42 4.78 2.21 9.73
N VAL A 43 5.37 1.14 10.29
CA VAL A 43 4.98 -0.23 9.92
C VAL A 43 3.51 -0.49 10.24
N ALA A 44 3.07 -0.20 11.47
CA ALA A 44 1.67 -0.42 11.85
C ALA A 44 0.70 0.41 11.00
N TYR A 45 1.01 1.68 10.78
CA TYR A 45 0.21 2.60 9.97
C TYR A 45 0.17 2.16 8.50
N GLY A 46 1.32 1.82 7.91
CA GLY A 46 1.44 1.38 6.53
C GLY A 46 0.75 0.03 6.28
N VAL A 47 0.83 -0.91 7.22
CA VAL A 47 0.10 -2.18 7.18
C VAL A 47 -1.42 -1.93 7.14
N PHE A 48 -1.92 -1.07 8.02
CA PHE A 48 -3.35 -0.73 8.08
C PHE A 48 -3.84 -0.13 6.75
N PHE A 49 -3.17 0.91 6.25
CA PHE A 49 -3.58 1.57 5.01
C PHE A 49 -3.34 0.73 3.76
N SER A 50 -2.35 -0.16 3.76
CA SER A 50 -2.15 -1.11 2.67
C SER A 50 -3.27 -2.16 2.61
N MET A 51 -3.67 -2.71 3.76
CA MET A 51 -4.86 -3.58 3.82
C MET A 51 -6.11 -2.83 3.32
N LEU A 52 -6.31 -1.58 3.75
CA LEU A 52 -7.43 -0.76 3.31
C LEU A 52 -7.41 -0.52 1.79
N ALA A 53 -6.24 -0.23 1.22
CA ALA A 53 -6.05 -0.11 -0.23
C ALA A 53 -6.50 -1.37 -0.97
N GLY A 54 -6.07 -2.54 -0.51
CA GLY A 54 -6.47 -3.83 -1.04
C GLY A 54 -7.98 -4.10 -0.97
N LEU A 55 -8.60 -3.72 0.14
CA LEU A 55 -10.04 -3.82 0.35
C LEU A 55 -10.80 -2.90 -0.62
N VAL A 56 -10.33 -1.67 -0.80
CA VAL A 56 -10.92 -0.68 -1.72
C VAL A 56 -10.88 -1.17 -3.17
N VAL A 57 -9.78 -1.80 -3.60
CA VAL A 57 -9.70 -2.45 -4.92
C VAL A 57 -10.86 -3.42 -5.10
N GLN A 58 -11.10 -4.32 -4.15
CA GLN A 58 -12.17 -5.31 -4.25
C GLN A 58 -13.58 -4.71 -4.17
N LEU A 59 -13.77 -3.69 -3.34
CA LEU A 59 -15.05 -2.95 -3.25
C LEU A 59 -15.46 -2.34 -4.59
N ILE A 60 -14.52 -1.70 -5.29
CA ILE A 60 -14.79 -1.03 -6.56
C ILE A 60 -14.84 -2.04 -7.71
N ALA A 61 -13.91 -3.01 -7.73
CA ALA A 61 -13.81 -3.99 -8.80
C ALA A 61 -15.00 -4.96 -8.84
N LYS A 62 -15.59 -5.28 -7.68
CA LYS A 62 -16.69 -6.26 -7.51
C LYS A 62 -16.37 -7.60 -8.17
N GLN A 63 -15.23 -8.20 -7.81
CA GLN A 63 -14.80 -9.51 -8.33
C GLN A 63 -14.56 -10.51 -7.20
N LYS A 64 -14.45 -11.79 -7.54
CA LYS A 64 -14.24 -12.89 -6.58
C LYS A 64 -12.83 -13.50 -6.63
N ASN A 65 -11.87 -12.81 -7.27
CA ASN A 65 -10.47 -13.23 -7.37
C ASN A 65 -9.52 -12.08 -7.02
N LEU A 66 -8.24 -12.41 -6.79
CA LEU A 66 -7.22 -11.47 -6.31
C LEU A 66 -6.37 -10.83 -7.41
N ASN A 67 -6.70 -11.04 -8.69
CA ASN A 67 -5.85 -10.61 -9.80
C ASN A 67 -5.53 -9.10 -9.76
N LEU A 68 -6.50 -8.25 -9.43
CA LEU A 68 -6.27 -6.81 -9.32
C LEU A 68 -5.49 -6.41 -8.07
N ASN A 69 -5.56 -7.19 -6.98
CA ASN A 69 -4.74 -6.96 -5.80
C ASN A 69 -3.27 -7.32 -6.05
N TYR A 70 -3.01 -8.37 -6.84
CA TYR A 70 -1.64 -8.66 -7.29
C TYR A 70 -1.09 -7.57 -8.20
N ILE A 71 -1.93 -6.99 -9.08
CA ILE A 71 -1.54 -5.82 -9.88
C ILE A 71 -1.24 -4.61 -8.97
N LEU A 72 -2.07 -4.35 -7.96
CA LEU A 72 -1.79 -3.29 -6.98
C LEU A 72 -0.47 -3.56 -6.24
N THR A 73 -0.23 -4.80 -5.80
CA THR A 73 1.01 -5.21 -5.14
C THR A 73 2.22 -4.94 -6.02
N LEU A 74 2.18 -5.37 -7.28
CA LEU A 74 3.24 -5.13 -8.25
C LEU A 74 3.45 -3.64 -8.49
N LEU A 75 2.38 -2.86 -8.62
CA LEU A 75 2.45 -1.41 -8.79
C LEU A 75 3.15 -0.74 -7.60
N MET A 76 2.75 -1.08 -6.36
CA MET A 76 3.37 -0.55 -5.14
C MET A 76 4.85 -0.94 -5.05
N PHE A 77 5.18 -2.20 -5.36
CA PHE A 77 6.55 -2.71 -5.37
C PHE A 77 7.43 -1.96 -6.38
N LEU A 78 6.95 -1.81 -7.62
CA LEU A 78 7.70 -1.14 -8.68
C LEU A 78 7.88 0.36 -8.39
N LEU A 79 6.84 1.05 -7.93
CA LEU A 79 6.95 2.48 -7.59
C LEU A 79 7.88 2.73 -6.40
N ALA A 80 7.86 1.84 -5.39
CA ALA A 80 8.83 1.90 -4.30
C ALA A 80 10.27 1.59 -4.78
N GLY A 81 10.45 0.62 -5.68
CA GLY A 81 11.74 0.32 -6.29
C GLY A 81 12.29 1.47 -7.14
N ILE A 82 11.43 2.12 -7.94
CA ILE A 82 11.79 3.34 -8.68
C ILE A 82 12.15 4.48 -7.71
N SER A 83 11.35 4.69 -6.66
CA SER A 83 11.65 5.67 -5.62
C SER A 83 13.00 5.40 -4.94
N MET A 84 13.32 4.13 -4.68
CA MET A 84 14.61 3.72 -4.11
C MET A 84 15.76 4.03 -5.05
N ALA A 85 15.63 3.69 -6.34
CA ALA A 85 16.67 3.90 -7.34
C ALA A 85 16.94 5.39 -7.62
N LEU A 86 15.93 6.26 -7.46
CA LEU A 86 16.03 7.68 -7.75
C LEU A 86 16.34 8.55 -6.52
N SER A 87 16.21 8.02 -5.31
CA SER A 87 16.47 8.77 -4.08
C SER A 87 17.89 8.55 -3.57
N SER A 88 18.46 9.59 -2.97
CA SER A 88 19.65 9.48 -2.14
C SER A 88 19.26 9.45 -0.66
N GLY A 89 20.04 8.74 0.17
CA GLY A 89 19.82 8.67 1.61
C GLY A 89 19.35 7.30 2.09
N SER A 90 18.52 7.29 3.13
CA SER A 90 18.02 6.06 3.76
C SER A 90 16.84 5.47 2.98
N HIS A 91 16.84 4.15 2.81
CA HIS A 91 15.86 3.44 1.98
C HIS A 91 14.83 2.62 2.77
N TRP A 92 14.73 2.84 4.08
CA TRP A 92 13.88 2.03 4.96
C TRP A 92 12.40 2.10 4.56
N THR A 93 11.92 3.26 4.10
CA THR A 93 10.52 3.44 3.68
C THR A 93 10.20 2.66 2.41
N GLN A 94 11.11 2.64 1.43
CA GLN A 94 10.97 1.88 0.19
C GLN A 94 11.03 0.38 0.46
N ILE A 95 11.96 -0.07 1.30
CA ILE A 95 12.07 -1.48 1.69
C ILE A 95 10.78 -1.95 2.37
N PHE A 96 10.22 -1.15 3.29
CA PHE A 96 8.93 -1.47 3.90
C PHE A 96 7.80 -1.47 2.89
N ALA A 97 7.75 -0.50 1.97
CA ALA A 97 6.74 -0.46 0.92
C ALA A 97 6.79 -1.70 0.01
N MET A 98 7.98 -2.15 -0.38
CA MET A 98 8.18 -3.31 -1.24
C MET A 98 7.87 -4.64 -0.55
N PHE A 99 8.41 -4.84 0.65
CA PHE A 99 8.45 -6.17 1.27
C PHE A 99 7.42 -6.37 2.40
N ILE A 100 6.81 -5.30 2.89
CA ILE A 100 5.77 -5.37 3.92
C ILE A 100 4.44 -4.89 3.33
N PHE A 101 4.39 -3.64 2.90
CA PHE A 101 3.10 -3.01 2.56
C PHE A 101 2.53 -3.57 1.27
N ALA A 102 3.31 -3.71 0.19
CA ALA A 102 2.80 -4.24 -1.07
C ALA A 102 2.16 -5.64 -0.91
N PRO A 103 2.82 -6.66 -0.30
CA PRO A 103 2.19 -7.96 -0.04
C PRO A 103 0.93 -7.88 0.83
N VAL A 104 0.95 -7.02 1.86
CA VAL A 104 -0.19 -6.83 2.77
C VAL A 104 -1.43 -6.28 2.06
N SER A 105 -1.28 -5.59 0.92
CA SER A 105 -2.41 -5.13 0.10
C SER A 105 -3.24 -6.29 -0.49
N VAL A 106 -2.66 -7.49 -0.62
CA VAL A 106 -3.41 -8.69 -1.04
C VAL A 106 -4.33 -9.17 0.07
N VAL A 107 -3.87 -9.13 1.32
CA VAL A 107 -4.60 -9.59 2.50
C VAL A 107 -5.92 -8.83 2.66
N GLY A 108 -5.90 -7.51 2.47
CA GLY A 108 -7.11 -6.69 2.49
C GLY A 108 -8.15 -7.09 1.44
N GLY A 109 -7.71 -7.45 0.23
CA GLY A 109 -8.60 -7.98 -0.81
C GLY A 109 -9.17 -9.34 -0.44
N TYR A 110 -8.34 -10.22 0.14
CA TYR A 110 -8.76 -11.55 0.56
C TYR A 110 -9.87 -11.49 1.62
N PHE A 111 -9.73 -10.64 2.65
CA PHE A 111 -10.78 -10.45 3.66
C PHE A 111 -12.10 -9.99 3.05
N LYS A 112 -12.06 -9.09 2.05
CA LYS A 112 -13.28 -8.63 1.41
C LYS A 112 -13.98 -9.75 0.63
N ILE A 113 -13.25 -10.56 -0.11
CA ILE A 113 -13.82 -11.69 -0.85
C ILE A 113 -14.45 -12.70 0.12
N LYS A 114 -13.71 -13.09 1.16
CA LYS A 114 -14.20 -14.02 2.17
C LYS A 114 -15.50 -13.55 2.83
N SER A 115 -15.57 -12.26 3.22
CA SER A 115 -16.79 -11.66 3.81
C SER A 115 -18.04 -11.68 2.91
N VAL A 116 -17.86 -11.88 1.60
CA VAL A 116 -18.94 -11.96 0.62
C VAL A 116 -19.30 -13.41 0.30
N VAL A 117 -18.37 -14.35 0.45
CA VAL A 117 -18.61 -15.79 0.25
C VAL A 117 -19.32 -16.41 1.45
N ASP A 118 -19.02 -15.94 2.66
CA ASP A 118 -19.61 -16.45 3.90
C ASP A 118 -21.03 -15.89 4.19
N LYS A 119 -21.63 -15.14 3.24
CA LYS A 119 -22.99 -14.58 3.31
C LYS A 119 -23.88 -15.16 2.22
#